data_AF-A0A662EB27-F1
#
_entry.id   AF-A0A662EB27-F1
#
_cell.length_a   1.000
_cell.length_b   1.000
_cell.length_c   1.000
_cell.angle_alpha   90.00
_cell.angle_beta   90.00
_cell.angle_gamma   90.00
#
_symmetry.space_group_name_H-M   'P 1'
#
loop_
_entity.id
_entity.type
_entity.pdbx_description
1 polymer ?
#
loop_
_entity_poly.entity_id
_entity_poly.type
_entity_poly.pdbx_seq_one_letter_code
_entity_poly.pdbx_strand_id
1 'polypeptide(L)'
;TWYEDSDVDTYGNPAVTVEACTAPQDWVDNGDDCDDLNPDINPGEAELCDGIDNNCDQQADEGNPGGGQACNTGNPGVCSAGTTACESGNLVCVQDQAPAAELCDGLDNNCDGVPDDGDLCGGSQICVAGACQCDFGLTDCFGQCIDTNSDPNNCGACGNMCPGGQACIFGSCY
;
A
#
# COMPACT_ATOMS: atom_id res chain seq x y z
N THR A 1 17.35 26.83 41.82
CA THR A 1 15.91 26.55 41.94
C THR A 1 15.72 25.08 41.73
N TRP A 2 14.83 24.46 42.48
CA TRP A 2 14.42 23.07 42.30
C TRP A 2 12.99 23.05 41.76
N TYR A 3 12.64 21.99 41.05
CA TYR A 3 11.33 21.74 40.44
C TYR A 3 10.71 20.49 41.08
N GLU A 4 9.42 20.51 41.33
CA GLU A 4 8.69 19.36 41.89
C GLU A 4 8.72 18.21 40.87
N ASP A 5 8.97 16.98 41.33
CA ASP A 5 9.00 15.73 40.54
C ASP A 5 7.99 14.79 41.19
N SER A 6 6.72 14.95 40.82
CA SER A 6 5.58 14.34 41.52
C SER A 6 5.35 12.88 41.14
N ASP A 7 5.75 12.47 39.95
CA ASP A 7 5.64 11.09 39.45
C ASP A 7 6.96 10.30 39.50
N VAL A 8 8.06 10.94 39.87
CA VAL A 8 9.36 10.35 40.20
C VAL A 8 10.06 9.77 38.96
N ASP A 9 9.97 10.47 37.83
CA ASP A 9 10.58 10.09 36.55
C ASP A 9 11.92 10.81 36.26
N THR A 10 12.35 11.66 37.19
CA THR A 10 13.57 12.50 37.17
C THR A 10 13.48 13.81 36.38
N TYR A 11 12.32 14.14 35.84
CA TYR A 11 11.99 15.43 35.27
C TYR A 11 11.08 16.21 36.22
N GLY A 12 11.13 17.54 36.11
CA GLY A 12 10.47 18.41 37.07
C GLY A 12 9.53 19.41 36.44
N ASN A 13 8.50 19.78 37.17
CA ASN A 13 7.47 20.71 36.74
C ASN A 13 7.98 22.16 36.62
N PRO A 14 8.03 22.77 35.43
CA PRO A 14 8.49 24.16 35.26
C PRO A 14 7.63 25.20 35.98
N ALA A 15 6.36 24.88 36.26
CA ALA A 15 5.43 25.79 36.92
C ALA A 15 5.52 25.74 38.46
N VAL A 16 6.07 24.66 39.03
CA VAL A 16 6.18 24.48 40.47
C VAL A 16 7.64 24.48 40.90
N THR A 17 8.05 25.58 41.54
CA THR A 17 9.46 25.82 41.85
C THR A 17 9.69 26.22 43.30
N VAL A 18 10.87 25.87 43.84
CA VAL A 18 11.31 26.28 45.17
C VAL A 18 12.79 26.69 45.17
N GLU A 19 13.11 27.74 45.93
CA GLU A 19 14.50 28.11 46.20
C GLU A 19 14.99 27.39 47.48
N ALA A 20 15.96 26.50 47.32
CA ALA A 20 16.61 25.81 48.44
C ALA A 20 18.09 25.54 48.14
N CYS A 21 18.91 25.45 49.19
CA CYS A 21 20.34 25.18 49.07
C CYS A 21 20.65 23.72 48.66
N THR A 22 19.75 22.79 48.94
CA THR A 22 19.83 21.36 48.61
C THR A 22 18.48 20.92 48.06
N ALA A 23 18.47 19.88 47.22
CA ALA A 23 17.24 19.27 46.72
C ALA A 23 16.34 18.85 47.89
N PRO A 24 15.08 19.31 47.94
CA PRO A 24 14.05 18.64 48.71
C PRO A 24 13.82 17.20 48.21
N GLN A 25 13.06 16.41 48.98
CA GLN A 25 12.67 15.05 48.57
C GLN A 25 11.63 15.16 47.45
N ASP A 26 11.82 14.40 46.36
CA ASP A 26 10.95 14.36 45.15
C ASP A 26 11.00 15.69 44.36
N TRP A 27 12.20 16.26 44.24
CA TRP A 27 12.46 17.50 43.49
C TRP A 27 13.77 17.38 42.70
N VAL A 28 13.81 17.91 41.48
CA VAL A 28 14.94 17.84 40.55
C VAL A 28 15.44 19.22 40.10
N ASP A 29 16.59 19.29 39.44
CA ASP A 29 17.25 20.54 39.01
C ASP A 29 16.91 20.97 37.58
N ASN A 30 16.04 20.24 36.89
CA ASN A 30 15.49 20.55 35.57
C ASN A 30 13.98 20.80 35.66
N GLY A 31 13.45 21.61 34.74
CA GLY A 31 12.03 21.97 34.69
C GLY A 31 11.40 21.55 33.36
N ASP A 32 11.80 20.38 32.86
CA ASP A 32 11.58 19.98 31.48
C ASP A 32 10.37 19.04 31.31
N ASP A 33 9.65 18.76 32.40
CA ASP A 33 8.48 17.89 32.39
C ASP A 33 7.20 18.62 31.94
N CYS A 34 6.51 18.08 30.95
CA CYS A 34 5.25 18.60 30.45
C CYS A 34 3.99 17.98 31.10
N ASP A 35 4.10 16.82 31.78
CA ASP A 35 3.04 16.20 32.59
C ASP A 35 3.61 15.49 33.83
N ASP A 36 3.98 16.28 34.83
CA ASP A 36 4.50 15.89 36.17
C ASP A 36 3.58 14.96 36.99
N LEU A 37 2.47 14.47 36.44
CA LEU A 37 1.62 13.46 37.07
C LEU A 37 1.68 12.11 36.34
N ASN A 38 2.46 12.00 35.26
CA ASN A 38 2.55 10.83 34.42
C ASN A 38 4.01 10.52 34.03
N PRO A 39 4.63 9.48 34.64
CA PRO A 39 6.05 9.18 34.45
C PRO A 39 6.39 8.62 33.05
N ASP A 40 5.37 8.41 32.20
CA ASP A 40 5.51 8.01 30.80
C ASP A 40 5.42 9.22 29.83
N ILE A 41 5.43 10.47 30.34
CA ILE A 41 5.41 11.72 29.55
C ILE A 41 6.54 12.65 30.04
N ASN A 42 7.72 12.51 29.44
CA ASN A 42 8.89 13.32 29.78
C ASN A 42 9.95 13.29 28.66
N PRO A 43 10.95 14.19 28.66
CA PRO A 43 12.01 14.24 27.65
C PRO A 43 12.83 12.97 27.40
N GLY A 44 12.75 11.97 28.28
CA GLY A 44 13.42 10.68 28.13
C GLY A 44 12.61 9.64 27.35
N GLU A 45 11.32 9.87 27.16
CA GLU A 45 10.41 8.90 26.55
C GLU A 45 10.41 8.98 25.02
N ALA A 46 9.88 7.92 24.40
CA ALA A 46 9.64 7.87 22.96
C ALA A 46 8.17 8.12 22.68
N GLU A 47 7.88 8.76 21.55
CA GLU A 47 6.50 8.97 21.12
C GLU A 47 5.74 7.66 20.94
N LEU A 48 4.48 7.71 21.38
CA LEU A 48 3.46 6.73 21.06
C LEU A 48 2.53 7.34 20.02
N CYS A 49 1.76 6.49 19.33
CA CYS A 49 0.74 6.98 18.42
C CYS A 49 -0.58 7.15 19.17
N ASP A 50 -0.68 8.22 19.95
CA ASP A 50 -1.83 8.51 20.82
C ASP A 50 -2.26 10.00 20.79
N GLY A 51 -1.55 10.85 20.04
CA GLY A 51 -1.83 12.27 19.89
C GLY A 51 -1.36 13.12 21.08
N ILE A 52 -0.52 12.55 21.94
CA ILE A 52 0.14 13.21 23.06
C ILE A 52 1.61 13.42 22.67
N ASP A 53 2.19 14.50 23.18
CA ASP A 53 3.65 14.75 23.12
C ASP A 53 4.27 14.01 24.30
N ASN A 54 4.72 12.78 24.09
CA ASN A 54 5.24 11.92 25.16
C ASN A 54 6.67 12.33 25.56
N ASN A 55 7.41 12.96 24.65
CA ASN A 55 8.80 13.36 24.88
C ASN A 55 9.00 14.85 25.17
N CYS A 56 7.90 15.58 25.38
CA CYS A 56 7.88 17.01 25.71
C CYS A 56 8.68 17.91 24.74
N ASP A 57 8.77 17.54 23.45
CA ASP A 57 9.48 18.33 22.44
C ASP A 57 8.61 19.38 21.72
N GLN A 58 7.33 19.48 22.12
CA GLN A 58 6.25 20.29 21.56
C GLN A 58 5.68 19.77 20.24
N GLN A 59 5.98 18.52 19.88
CA GLN A 59 5.37 17.82 18.77
C GLN A 59 4.78 16.51 19.30
N ALA A 60 3.59 16.19 18.82
CA ALA A 60 2.98 14.90 19.12
C ALA A 60 3.14 13.98 17.92
N ASP A 61 3.39 12.71 18.20
CA ASP A 61 3.46 11.61 17.24
C ASP A 61 4.55 11.80 16.13
N GLU A 62 5.68 12.46 16.39
CA GLU A 62 6.68 12.67 15.34
C GLU A 62 7.40 11.38 14.90
N GLY A 63 7.75 11.30 13.61
CA GLY A 63 8.53 10.18 13.10
C GLY A 63 7.76 8.85 12.94
N ASN A 64 6.42 8.88 12.95
CA ASN A 64 5.56 7.71 12.74
C ASN A 64 5.70 6.63 13.84
N PRO A 65 5.44 6.98 15.11
CA PRO A 65 5.57 6.05 16.22
C PRO A 65 4.63 4.84 16.05
N GLY A 66 5.15 3.64 16.33
CA GLY A 66 4.43 2.37 16.11
C GLY A 66 4.16 2.00 14.64
N GLY A 67 4.53 2.87 13.70
CA GLY A 67 4.34 2.68 12.27
C GLY A 67 5.38 1.78 11.57
N GLY A 68 5.22 1.62 10.26
CA GLY A 68 6.16 0.91 9.39
C GLY A 68 5.98 -0.60 9.33
N GLN A 69 4.95 -1.15 9.99
CA GLN A 69 4.68 -2.58 9.96
C GLN A 69 3.74 -2.93 8.81
N ALA A 70 3.99 -4.07 8.16
CA ALA A 70 3.04 -4.61 7.19
C ALA A 70 1.69 -4.88 7.88
N CYS A 71 0.62 -4.47 7.24
CA CYS A 71 -0.74 -4.64 7.71
C CYS A 71 -1.67 -4.98 6.53
N ASN A 72 -2.89 -5.40 6.86
CA ASN A 72 -3.93 -5.65 5.87
C ASN A 72 -4.97 -4.53 5.91
N THR A 73 -5.22 -3.88 4.78
CA THR A 73 -6.11 -2.72 4.69
C THR A 73 -7.59 -3.11 4.61
N GLY A 74 -7.89 -4.40 4.45
CA GLY A 74 -9.23 -4.92 4.21
C GLY A 74 -9.75 -4.72 2.78
N ASN A 75 -9.01 -4.03 1.92
CA ASN A 75 -9.37 -3.86 0.51
C ASN A 75 -9.05 -5.12 -0.30
N PRO A 76 -9.76 -5.37 -1.40
CA PRO A 76 -9.51 -6.54 -2.23
C PRO A 76 -8.23 -6.38 -3.08
N GLY A 77 -7.85 -7.47 -3.74
CA GLY A 77 -6.76 -7.46 -4.71
C GLY A 77 -5.40 -7.03 -4.14
N VAL A 78 -4.65 -6.32 -4.97
CA VAL A 78 -3.30 -5.83 -4.63
C VAL A 78 -3.33 -4.74 -3.55
N CYS A 79 -4.46 -4.04 -3.38
CA CYS A 79 -4.64 -3.02 -2.34
C CYS A 79 -4.73 -3.59 -0.93
N SER A 80 -4.87 -4.91 -0.77
CA SER A 80 -4.96 -5.56 0.54
C SER A 80 -3.71 -5.35 1.39
N ALA A 81 -2.54 -5.22 0.76
CA ALA A 81 -1.27 -4.93 1.43
C ALA A 81 -1.17 -3.44 1.79
N GLY A 82 -0.72 -3.18 3.01
CA GLY A 82 -0.46 -1.84 3.48
C GLY A 82 0.65 -1.78 4.53
N THR A 83 0.98 -0.56 4.91
CA THR A 83 1.95 -0.24 5.94
C THR A 83 1.29 0.62 7.02
N THR A 84 1.55 0.32 8.29
CA THR A 84 1.01 1.11 9.39
C THR A 84 1.60 2.52 9.40
N ALA A 85 0.74 3.51 9.59
CA ALA A 85 1.12 4.91 9.75
C ALA A 85 0.36 5.51 10.93
N CYS A 86 1.02 6.36 11.71
CA CYS A 86 0.39 7.15 12.73
C CYS A 86 -0.24 8.39 12.10
N GLU A 87 -1.58 8.44 12.10
CA GLU A 87 -2.34 9.58 11.59
C GLU A 87 -3.22 10.12 12.71
N SER A 88 -2.85 11.28 13.27
CA SER A 88 -3.61 11.97 14.33
C SER A 88 -3.86 11.07 15.56
N GLY A 89 -2.81 10.53 16.16
CA GLY A 89 -2.89 9.66 17.34
C GLY A 89 -3.56 8.31 17.10
N ASN A 90 -3.70 7.88 15.84
CA ASN A 90 -4.28 6.59 15.49
C ASN A 90 -3.38 5.83 14.52
N LEU A 91 -3.03 4.60 14.88
CA LEU A 91 -2.29 3.72 14.01
C LEU A 91 -3.23 3.17 12.93
N VAL A 92 -3.14 3.74 11.73
CA VAL A 92 -3.94 3.36 10.56
C VAL A 92 -3.13 2.45 9.64
N CYS A 93 -3.82 1.58 8.90
CA CYS A 93 -3.20 0.78 7.85
C CYS A 93 -3.39 1.47 6.49
N VAL A 94 -2.32 2.04 5.94
CA VAL A 94 -2.36 2.76 4.66
C VAL A 94 -1.98 1.82 3.53
N GLN A 95 -2.71 1.85 2.41
CA GLN A 95 -2.43 1.01 1.25
C GLN A 95 -1.04 1.27 0.66
N ASP A 96 -0.30 0.21 0.35
CA ASP A 96 0.99 0.31 -0.35
C ASP A 96 0.80 0.60 -1.85
N GLN A 97 -0.34 0.17 -2.41
CA GLN A 97 -0.72 0.36 -3.80
C GLN A 97 -2.11 0.98 -3.86
N ALA A 98 -2.23 2.13 -4.52
CA ALA A 98 -3.52 2.74 -4.79
C ALA A 98 -4.24 2.02 -5.95
N PRO A 99 -5.59 2.04 -5.98
CA PRO A 99 -6.36 1.55 -7.11
C PRO A 99 -5.89 2.12 -8.46
N ALA A 100 -5.59 1.23 -9.39
CA ALA A 100 -5.16 1.51 -10.75
C ALA A 100 -6.14 0.89 -11.76
N ALA A 101 -6.00 1.19 -13.05
CA ALA A 101 -6.78 0.49 -14.06
C ALA A 101 -6.34 -0.98 -14.15
N GLU A 102 -7.26 -1.87 -14.50
CA GLU A 102 -6.94 -3.27 -14.68
C GLU A 102 -5.94 -3.50 -15.82
N LEU A 103 -5.12 -4.53 -15.62
CA LEU A 103 -4.24 -5.13 -16.60
C LEU A 103 -4.65 -6.59 -16.71
N CYS A 104 -4.42 -7.21 -17.87
CA CYS A 104 -4.60 -8.65 -17.99
C CYS A 104 -3.40 -9.38 -17.35
N ASP A 105 -3.35 -9.42 -16.02
CA ASP A 105 -2.27 -10.02 -15.24
C ASP A 105 -2.78 -10.97 -14.14
N GLY A 106 -4.09 -11.14 -14.02
CA GLY A 106 -4.73 -12.02 -13.04
C GLY A 106 -4.82 -11.40 -11.66
N LEU A 107 -4.49 -10.11 -11.52
CA LEU A 107 -4.61 -9.35 -10.30
C LEU A 107 -5.83 -8.43 -10.38
N ASP A 108 -6.31 -7.99 -9.21
CA ASP A 108 -7.33 -6.97 -9.05
C ASP A 108 -6.58 -5.68 -8.68
N ASN A 109 -6.27 -4.89 -9.72
CA ASN A 109 -5.46 -3.68 -9.66
C ASN A 109 -6.30 -2.45 -9.32
N ASN A 110 -7.59 -2.46 -9.66
CA ASN A 110 -8.57 -1.41 -9.38
C ASN A 110 -9.25 -1.59 -8.01
N CYS A 111 -9.07 -2.76 -7.41
CA CYS A 111 -9.53 -3.10 -6.08
C CYS A 111 -11.05 -3.02 -5.92
N ASP A 112 -11.79 -3.42 -6.96
CA ASP A 112 -13.25 -3.55 -6.94
C ASP A 112 -13.73 -4.97 -6.58
N GLY A 113 -12.79 -5.92 -6.45
CA GLY A 113 -13.05 -7.31 -6.11
C GLY A 113 -13.13 -8.26 -7.30
N VAL A 114 -12.90 -7.79 -8.53
CA VAL A 114 -12.92 -8.59 -9.75
C VAL A 114 -11.61 -8.44 -10.53
N PRO A 115 -10.73 -9.45 -10.50
CA PRO A 115 -9.53 -9.44 -11.33
C PRO A 115 -9.86 -9.39 -12.82
N ASP A 116 -9.02 -8.70 -13.58
CA ASP A 116 -9.06 -8.62 -15.04
C ASP A 116 -10.44 -8.21 -15.63
N ASP A 117 -11.19 -7.30 -14.98
CA ASP A 117 -12.48 -6.82 -15.51
C ASP A 117 -12.31 -5.77 -16.63
N GLY A 118 -13.01 -5.96 -17.75
CA GLY A 118 -13.02 -5.02 -18.89
C GLY A 118 -12.33 -5.53 -20.17
N ASP A 119 -12.11 -4.61 -21.12
CA ASP A 119 -11.44 -4.87 -22.40
C ASP A 119 -9.93 -4.55 -22.27
N LEU A 120 -9.18 -5.52 -21.74
CA LEU A 120 -7.79 -5.36 -21.31
C LEU A 120 -6.75 -5.74 -22.37
N CYS A 121 -7.21 -6.32 -23.48
CA CYS A 121 -6.36 -6.86 -24.53
C CYS A 121 -6.65 -6.17 -25.87
N GLY A 122 -5.62 -6.02 -26.70
CA GLY A 122 -5.77 -5.46 -28.04
C GLY A 122 -5.89 -6.54 -29.12
N GLY A 123 -6.52 -6.22 -30.25
CA GLY A 123 -6.41 -7.03 -31.47
C GLY A 123 -7.05 -8.42 -31.41
N SER A 124 -8.39 -8.48 -31.28
CA SER A 124 -9.18 -9.72 -31.22
C SER A 124 -8.68 -10.73 -30.17
N GLN A 125 -8.15 -10.20 -29.06
CA GLN A 125 -7.72 -10.95 -27.89
C GLN A 125 -8.70 -10.72 -26.74
N ILE A 126 -8.81 -11.71 -25.87
CA ILE A 126 -9.56 -11.67 -24.62
C ILE A 126 -8.60 -11.99 -23.46
N CYS A 127 -8.87 -11.43 -22.29
CA CYS A 127 -8.09 -11.77 -21.10
C CYS A 127 -8.56 -13.11 -20.52
N VAL A 128 -7.66 -14.09 -20.45
CA VAL A 128 -7.95 -15.41 -19.90
C VAL A 128 -6.84 -15.81 -18.93
N ALA A 129 -7.19 -15.84 -17.64
CA ALA A 129 -6.28 -16.20 -16.55
C ALA A 129 -4.98 -15.37 -16.54
N GLY A 130 -5.11 -14.04 -16.61
CA GLY A 130 -3.96 -13.13 -16.59
C GLY A 130 -3.08 -13.15 -17.83
N ALA A 131 -3.61 -13.61 -18.97
CA ALA A 131 -2.92 -13.55 -20.24
C ALA A 131 -3.87 -13.21 -21.40
N CYS A 132 -3.44 -12.30 -22.27
CA CYS A 132 -4.16 -12.02 -23.51
C CYS A 132 -4.03 -13.20 -24.47
N GLN A 133 -5.18 -13.80 -24.80
CA GLN A 133 -5.28 -14.94 -25.72
C GLN A 133 -6.20 -14.57 -26.86
N CYS A 134 -5.96 -15.13 -28.05
CA CYS A 134 -6.86 -14.92 -29.18
C CYS A 134 -8.28 -15.36 -28.83
N ASP A 135 -9.26 -14.56 -29.26
CA ASP A 135 -10.67 -14.86 -29.08
C ASP A 135 -11.02 -16.23 -29.70
N PHE A 136 -12.11 -16.82 -29.23
CA PHE A 136 -12.53 -18.16 -29.59
C PHE A 136 -12.66 -18.31 -31.11
N GLY A 137 -11.94 -19.31 -31.65
CA GLY A 137 -11.94 -19.61 -33.09
C GLY A 137 -10.83 -18.93 -33.88
N LEU A 138 -10.06 -18.04 -33.26
CA LEU A 138 -8.86 -17.46 -33.85
C LEU A 138 -7.61 -18.25 -33.43
N THR A 139 -6.61 -18.24 -34.30
CA THR A 139 -5.29 -18.84 -34.05
C THR A 139 -4.27 -17.72 -33.89
N ASP A 140 -3.41 -17.81 -32.88
CA ASP A 140 -2.26 -16.92 -32.76
C ASP A 140 -1.23 -17.24 -33.85
N CYS A 141 -1.13 -16.35 -34.84
CA CYS A 141 -0.16 -16.39 -35.90
C CYS A 141 0.86 -15.27 -35.71
N PHE A 142 1.93 -15.58 -34.97
CA PHE A 142 3.06 -14.68 -34.70
C PHE A 142 2.66 -13.36 -33.99
N GLY A 143 1.73 -13.45 -33.04
CA GLY A 143 1.20 -12.31 -32.29
C GLY A 143 -0.01 -11.64 -32.93
N GLN A 144 -0.56 -12.21 -34.00
CA GLN A 144 -1.80 -11.76 -34.65
C GLN A 144 -2.86 -12.84 -34.54
N CYS A 145 -4.06 -12.46 -34.09
CA CYS A 145 -5.19 -13.38 -34.04
C CYS A 145 -5.86 -13.48 -35.41
N ILE A 146 -5.67 -14.63 -36.07
CA ILE A 146 -6.12 -14.88 -37.44
C ILE A 146 -7.13 -16.03 -37.46
N ASP A 147 -8.22 -15.86 -38.23
CA ASP A 147 -9.12 -16.97 -38.53
C ASP A 147 -8.54 -17.85 -39.63
N THR A 148 -7.89 -18.93 -39.23
CA THR A 148 -7.29 -19.91 -40.15
C THR A 148 -8.33 -20.67 -40.96
N ASN A 149 -9.62 -20.56 -40.68
CA ASN A 149 -10.67 -21.18 -41.48
C ASN A 149 -11.04 -20.39 -42.73
N SER A 150 -10.69 -19.10 -42.77
CA SER A 150 -11.14 -18.17 -43.82
C SER A 150 -10.04 -17.30 -44.41
N ASP A 151 -8.89 -17.13 -43.74
CA ASP A 151 -7.75 -16.35 -44.25
C ASP A 151 -6.97 -17.12 -45.35
N PRO A 152 -6.95 -16.65 -46.60
CA PRO A 152 -6.18 -17.29 -47.69
C PRO A 152 -4.66 -17.30 -47.50
N ASN A 153 -4.10 -16.48 -46.61
CA ASN A 153 -2.67 -16.43 -46.31
C ASN A 153 -2.29 -17.32 -45.11
N ASN A 154 -3.27 -17.80 -44.35
CA ASN A 154 -3.09 -18.57 -43.11
C ASN A 154 -4.04 -19.78 -43.05
N CYS A 155 -4.35 -20.38 -44.20
CA CYS A 155 -5.44 -21.33 -44.32
C CYS A 155 -5.12 -22.67 -43.65
N GLY A 156 -5.85 -23.05 -42.60
CA GLY A 156 -5.65 -24.25 -41.79
C GLY A 156 -4.42 -24.24 -40.88
N ALA A 157 -3.45 -23.35 -41.13
CA ALA A 157 -2.27 -23.13 -40.30
C ALA A 157 -1.65 -21.76 -40.60
N CYS A 158 -0.96 -21.18 -39.61
CA CYS A 158 -0.26 -19.91 -39.77
C CYS A 158 0.77 -19.95 -40.90
N GLY A 159 0.73 -18.94 -41.78
CA GLY A 159 1.60 -18.82 -42.95
C GLY A 159 1.27 -19.78 -44.11
N ASN A 160 0.23 -20.60 -44.01
CA ASN A 160 -0.18 -21.48 -45.11
C ASN A 160 -1.00 -20.71 -46.15
N MET A 161 -0.30 -20.15 -47.13
CA MET A 161 -0.93 -19.42 -48.23
C MET A 161 -1.54 -20.36 -49.28
N CYS A 162 -2.79 -20.11 -49.65
CA CYS A 162 -3.48 -20.84 -50.69
C CYS A 162 -2.85 -20.60 -52.08
N PRO A 163 -2.48 -21.66 -52.82
CA PRO A 163 -1.82 -21.53 -54.11
C PRO A 163 -2.78 -20.93 -55.15
N GLY A 164 -2.25 -20.16 -56.09
CA GLY A 164 -3.04 -19.64 -57.21
C GLY A 164 -4.16 -18.66 -56.84
N GLY A 165 -4.15 -18.09 -55.62
CA GLY A 165 -5.19 -17.16 -55.16
C GLY A 165 -6.51 -17.85 -54.81
N GLN A 166 -6.48 -19.15 -54.53
CA GLN A 166 -7.62 -19.93 -54.04
C GLN A 166 -8.23 -19.34 -52.77
N ALA A 167 -9.51 -19.61 -52.55
CA ALA A 167 -10.20 -19.20 -51.34
C ALA A 167 -9.91 -20.19 -50.20
N CYS A 168 -9.81 -19.68 -48.96
CA CYS A 168 -9.79 -20.54 -47.78
C CYS A 168 -11.22 -20.77 -47.30
N ILE A 169 -11.63 -22.03 -47.24
CA ILE A 169 -12.97 -22.43 -46.77
C ILE A 169 -12.80 -23.58 -45.78
N PHE A 170 -13.20 -23.36 -44.53
CA PHE A 170 -13.04 -24.33 -43.43
C PHE A 170 -11.59 -24.85 -43.30
N GLY A 171 -10.61 -23.96 -43.48
CA GLY A 171 -9.19 -24.28 -43.33
C GLY A 171 -8.58 -25.07 -44.49
N SER A 172 -9.24 -25.13 -45.65
CA SER A 172 -8.74 -25.76 -46.87
C SER A 172 -8.85 -24.83 -48.08
N CYS A 173 -7.89 -24.93 -49.01
CA CYS A 173 -7.82 -24.11 -50.22
C CYS A 173 -8.64 -24.71 -51.37
N TYR A 174 -9.48 -23.89 -52.00
CA TYR A 174 -10.34 -24.25 -53.14
C TYR A 174 -10.19 -23.30 -54.32
#